data_AF-A0A2D7IPK1-F1
#
_entry.id   AF-A0A2D7IPK1-F1
#
_cell.length_a   1.000
_cell.length_b   1.000
_cell.length_c   1.000
_cell.angle_alpha   90.00
_cell.angle_beta   90.00
_cell.angle_gamma   90.00
#
_symmetry.space_group_name_H-M   'P 1'
#
loop_
_entity.id
_entity.type
_entity.pdbx_description
1 polymer ?
#
loop_
_entity_poly.entity_id
_entity_poly.type
_entity_poly.pdbx_seq_one_letter_code
_entity_poly.pdbx_strand_id
1 'polypeptide(L)'
;VRFENNETNQAALIGFTITGGYAVKGAGIYISGGAEPTLSNLRVSGNSTYICETDDYYDEAEGGGIYVNGGSPILEETTIRDNSSELNGGGLYFANTDLDLIYVTVVNNDALNWGGGLFTTTTNSKIKHTDISLNSSSRGGAIYAQTFSDLIINNSTFSSNLVSDEGGAFHNTASTFDFVNVAVAYNESDGQGGAYFMNGTATYELMNVINLYNEPQDFYGGNSGNFVKVDYSGVTGLLEGIEMNNSGDVQWGTGNIDDDGEENFSNGPHLCVYAFSNDSGSASNKSQYSDAGNPSSLFNDIPYTDRWCAVDEYDAFTNQGLPGIDVTVDTSSNSQRNDMGAYGGPQGGWKRNSR
;
A
#
# COMPACT_ATOMS: atom_id res chain seq x y z
N VAL A 1 15.59 19.78 -4.46
CA VAL A 1 14.81 21.02 -4.17
C VAL A 1 14.68 21.16 -2.67
N ARG A 2 14.69 22.36 -2.09
CA ARG A 2 14.62 22.54 -0.62
C ARG A 2 13.54 23.55 -0.24
N PHE A 3 12.71 23.20 0.75
CA PHE A 3 11.76 24.07 1.45
C PHE A 3 12.10 24.03 2.94
N GLU A 4 12.57 25.15 3.51
CA GLU A 4 13.19 25.17 4.84
C GLU A 4 12.89 26.45 5.64
N ASN A 5 12.05 27.34 5.08
CA ASN A 5 11.85 28.69 5.59
C ASN A 5 10.38 28.96 5.94
N ASN A 6 9.65 27.93 6.39
CA ASN A 6 8.21 27.98 6.65
C ASN A 6 7.42 28.40 5.39
N GLU A 7 7.80 27.90 4.21
CA GLU A 7 7.04 28.12 2.99
C GLU A 7 5.61 27.61 3.17
N THR A 8 4.61 28.41 2.79
CA THR A 8 3.20 27.99 2.87
C THR A 8 2.81 27.19 1.62
N ASN A 9 1.57 26.68 1.60
CA ASN A 9 1.00 26.00 0.42
C ASN A 9 0.93 26.86 -0.86
N GLN A 10 1.21 28.16 -0.78
CA GLN A 10 1.38 29.03 -1.95
C GLN A 10 2.72 28.80 -2.67
N ALA A 11 3.72 28.24 -1.97
CA ALA A 11 4.92 27.75 -2.60
C ALA A 11 4.60 26.42 -3.29
N ALA A 12 4.36 26.48 -4.60
CA ALA A 12 3.91 25.35 -5.39
C ALA A 12 4.97 24.88 -6.38
N LEU A 13 5.17 23.57 -6.42
CA LEU A 13 6.04 22.87 -7.36
C LEU A 13 5.19 21.98 -8.25
N ILE A 14 5.04 22.34 -9.54
CA ILE A 14 4.05 21.72 -10.41
C ILE A 14 4.61 21.32 -11.78
N GLY A 15 4.39 20.07 -12.18
CA GLY A 15 4.39 19.66 -13.60
C GLY A 15 5.72 19.23 -14.22
N PHE A 16 6.76 18.97 -13.43
CA PHE A 16 8.09 18.63 -13.96
C PHE A 16 8.78 17.46 -13.25
N THR A 17 9.88 16.99 -13.86
CA THR A 17 10.70 15.89 -13.36
C THR A 17 11.87 16.41 -12.51
N ILE A 18 12.10 15.79 -11.36
CA ILE A 18 13.25 16.01 -10.48
C ILE A 18 14.05 14.70 -10.45
N THR A 19 15.29 14.75 -10.93
CA THR A 19 16.13 13.56 -11.12
C THR A 19 17.62 13.85 -10.94
N GLY A 20 18.40 12.81 -10.61
CA GLY A 20 19.84 12.91 -10.40
C GLY A 20 20.23 13.62 -9.11
N GLY A 21 19.28 13.79 -8.19
CA GLY A 21 19.54 14.30 -6.85
C GLY A 21 20.46 13.37 -6.08
N TYR A 22 21.44 13.95 -5.38
CA TYR A 22 22.38 13.23 -4.52
C TYR A 22 22.67 14.05 -3.27
N ALA A 23 22.12 13.65 -2.14
CA ALA A 23 22.19 14.40 -0.88
C ALA A 23 22.03 13.47 0.33
N VAL A 24 22.39 13.92 1.54
CA VAL A 24 22.18 13.10 2.74
C VAL A 24 20.67 12.90 3.01
N LYS A 25 19.87 13.95 2.84
CA LYS A 25 18.42 13.91 3.06
C LYS A 25 17.67 14.55 1.91
N GLY A 26 16.56 13.94 1.49
CA GLY A 26 15.65 14.51 0.49
C GLY A 26 16.35 14.76 -0.84
N ALA A 27 17.00 13.74 -1.41
CA ALA A 27 17.86 13.92 -2.57
C ALA A 27 17.10 14.53 -3.78
N GLY A 28 15.84 14.14 -3.98
CA GLY A 28 14.92 14.85 -4.87
C GLY A 28 14.38 16.14 -4.24
N ILE A 29 13.60 16.02 -3.18
CA ILE A 29 12.97 17.14 -2.47
C ILE A 29 13.20 17.00 -0.97
N TYR A 30 13.66 18.07 -0.33
CA TYR A 30 13.83 18.19 1.11
C TYR A 30 12.87 19.24 1.64
N ILE A 31 12.08 18.88 2.66
CA ILE A 31 11.12 19.75 3.34
C ILE A 31 11.40 19.69 4.84
N SER A 32 11.54 20.86 5.46
CA SER A 32 11.71 20.95 6.91
C SER A 32 11.22 22.29 7.45
N GLY A 33 11.33 22.47 8.77
CA GLY A 33 11.13 23.77 9.40
C GLY A 33 9.70 24.28 9.24
N GLY A 34 8.71 23.39 9.31
CA GLY A 34 7.29 23.75 9.24
C GLY A 34 6.80 24.12 7.83
N ALA A 35 7.57 23.85 6.78
CA ALA A 35 7.16 24.17 5.42
C ALA A 35 6.02 23.24 4.94
N GLU A 36 5.04 23.84 4.25
CA GLU A 36 3.81 23.22 3.76
C GLU A 36 3.62 23.42 2.24
N PRO A 37 4.64 23.19 1.38
CA PRO A 37 4.50 23.45 -0.05
C PRO A 37 3.44 22.55 -0.72
N THR A 38 2.88 23.04 -1.82
CA THR A 38 2.04 22.21 -2.71
C THR A 38 2.92 21.52 -3.75
N LEU A 39 2.93 20.19 -3.74
CA LEU A 39 3.66 19.36 -4.70
C LEU A 39 2.65 18.62 -5.58
N SER A 40 2.57 18.98 -6.86
CA SER A 40 1.53 18.47 -7.76
C SER A 40 2.07 18.09 -9.12
N ASN A 41 1.58 17.00 -9.72
CA ASN A 41 1.94 16.64 -11.09
C ASN A 41 3.47 16.49 -11.30
N LEU A 42 4.20 16.03 -10.28
CA LEU A 42 5.66 15.87 -10.34
C LEU A 42 6.06 14.45 -10.72
N ARG A 43 7.30 14.32 -11.22
CA ARG A 43 8.01 13.04 -11.30
C ARG A 43 9.31 13.13 -10.53
N VAL A 44 9.38 12.54 -9.34
CA VAL A 44 10.60 12.50 -8.53
C VAL A 44 11.27 11.15 -8.78
N SER A 45 12.36 11.12 -9.55
CA SER A 45 12.91 9.87 -10.03
C SER A 45 14.42 9.81 -10.18
N GLY A 46 15.05 8.68 -9.85
CA GLY A 46 16.49 8.53 -10.02
C GLY A 46 17.29 9.42 -9.08
N ASN A 47 16.79 9.64 -7.85
CA ASN A 47 17.49 10.40 -6.80
C ASN A 47 17.99 9.42 -5.74
N SER A 48 19.18 9.65 -5.20
CA SER A 48 19.79 8.76 -4.21
C SER A 48 20.26 9.55 -3.00
N THR A 49 19.99 9.06 -1.80
CA THR A 49 20.71 9.55 -0.61
C THR A 49 22.03 8.81 -0.40
N TYR A 50 22.90 9.37 0.45
CA TYR A 50 24.13 8.72 0.90
C TYR A 50 24.41 9.05 2.37
N ILE A 51 25.05 8.12 3.08
CA ILE A 51 25.48 8.30 4.47
C ILE A 51 26.68 9.25 4.47
N CYS A 52 26.58 10.32 5.27
CA CYS A 52 27.70 11.23 5.48
C CYS A 52 28.46 10.82 6.74
N GLU A 53 29.60 10.17 6.56
CA GLU A 53 30.56 9.83 7.62
C GLU A 53 31.83 10.66 7.46
N THR A 54 32.03 11.63 8.35
CA THR A 54 33.30 12.38 8.44
C THR A 54 33.74 12.48 9.91
N ASP A 55 34.84 11.83 10.26
CA ASP A 55 35.34 11.73 11.64
C ASP A 55 34.25 11.20 12.60
N ASP A 56 33.88 11.96 13.63
CA ASP A 56 32.83 11.63 14.59
C ASP A 56 31.42 12.11 14.15
N TYR A 57 31.29 12.67 12.94
CA TYR A 57 30.02 13.15 12.39
C TYR A 57 29.36 12.07 11.52
N TYR A 58 28.17 11.66 11.94
CA TYR A 58 27.29 10.71 11.26
C TYR A 58 25.94 11.39 11.00
N ASP A 59 25.53 11.47 9.74
CA ASP A 59 24.19 11.93 9.37
C ASP A 59 23.50 10.86 8.50
N GLU A 60 22.24 10.62 8.84
CA GLU A 60 21.45 9.49 8.35
C GLU A 60 20.91 9.76 6.94
N ALA A 61 21.07 8.78 6.06
CA ALA A 61 20.62 8.86 4.68
C ALA A 61 19.10 8.63 4.58
N GLU A 62 18.30 9.68 4.34
CA GLU A 62 16.84 9.59 4.50
C GLU A 62 16.06 10.26 3.35
N GLY A 63 15.05 9.58 2.81
CA GLY A 63 14.17 10.16 1.79
C GLY A 63 14.87 10.30 0.44
N GLY A 64 15.14 9.19 -0.24
CA GLY A 64 15.74 9.16 -1.58
C GLY A 64 15.01 10.08 -2.56
N GLY A 65 13.69 9.93 -2.65
CA GLY A 65 12.84 10.84 -3.41
C GLY A 65 12.53 12.12 -2.64
N ILE A 66 11.73 12.00 -1.58
CA ILE A 66 11.24 13.14 -0.79
C ILE A 66 11.47 12.88 0.70
N TYR A 67 12.03 13.87 1.37
CA TYR A 67 12.18 13.92 2.82
C TYR A 67 11.32 15.04 3.39
N VAL A 68 10.55 14.75 4.45
CA VAL A 68 9.81 15.75 5.23
C VAL A 68 10.06 15.51 6.72
N ASN A 69 10.49 16.56 7.40
CA ASN A 69 10.56 16.59 8.86
C ASN A 69 9.92 17.86 9.41
N GLY A 70 8.71 17.70 9.94
CA GLY A 70 7.82 18.82 10.26
C GLY A 70 7.19 19.47 9.03
N GLY A 71 6.15 20.28 9.28
CA GLY A 71 5.29 20.82 8.22
C GLY A 71 4.16 19.87 7.85
N SER A 72 3.44 20.14 6.77
CA SER A 72 2.33 19.33 6.24
C SER A 72 2.16 19.63 4.75
N PRO A 73 3.11 19.19 3.89
CA PRO A 73 3.01 19.44 2.46
C PRO A 73 1.80 18.72 1.86
N ILE A 74 1.27 19.24 0.76
CA ILE A 74 0.26 18.54 -0.04
C ILE A 74 0.99 17.80 -1.15
N LEU A 75 0.81 16.48 -1.27
CA LEU A 75 1.39 15.68 -2.34
C LEU A 75 0.29 15.01 -3.17
N GLU A 76 0.08 15.54 -4.37
CA GLU A 76 -1.00 15.12 -5.27
C GLU A 76 -0.52 14.80 -6.68
N GLU A 77 -1.18 13.85 -7.35
CA GLU A 77 -0.96 13.51 -8.76
C GLU A 77 0.52 13.32 -9.13
N THR A 78 1.33 12.76 -8.22
CA THR A 78 2.79 12.73 -8.32
C THR A 78 3.32 11.30 -8.37
N THR A 79 4.35 11.08 -9.18
CA THR A 79 5.06 9.80 -9.27
C THR A 79 6.43 9.89 -8.63
N ILE A 80 6.69 9.06 -7.62
CA ILE A 80 7.98 8.87 -6.94
C ILE A 80 8.52 7.49 -7.32
N ARG A 81 9.62 7.44 -8.08
CA ARG A 81 10.12 6.15 -8.59
C ARG A 81 11.60 6.07 -8.84
N ASP A 82 12.16 4.86 -8.79
CA ASP A 82 13.60 4.64 -9.02
C ASP A 82 14.47 5.52 -8.09
N ASN A 83 14.01 5.81 -6.87
CA ASN A 83 14.81 6.51 -5.88
C ASN A 83 15.40 5.53 -4.87
N SER A 84 16.58 5.84 -4.35
CA SER A 84 17.29 4.97 -3.41
C SER A 84 17.70 5.71 -2.15
N SER A 85 17.71 4.99 -1.03
CA SER A 85 18.20 5.50 0.25
C SER A 85 19.16 4.53 0.91
N GLU A 86 20.33 5.00 1.34
CA GLU A 86 21.31 4.18 2.07
C GLU A 86 20.87 3.87 3.51
N LEU A 87 19.74 4.43 3.99
CA LEU A 87 19.15 4.06 5.27
C LEU A 87 17.63 3.87 5.16
N ASN A 88 16.85 4.93 5.25
CA ASN A 88 15.39 4.84 5.39
C ASN A 88 14.67 5.66 4.31
N GLY A 89 13.48 5.20 3.91
CA GLY A 89 12.60 5.93 3.00
C GLY A 89 13.19 6.06 1.61
N GLY A 90 13.17 4.99 0.82
CA GLY A 90 13.73 4.98 -0.55
C GLY A 90 12.99 5.99 -1.43
N GLY A 91 11.67 5.89 -1.46
CA GLY A 91 10.80 6.87 -2.10
C GLY A 91 10.57 8.08 -1.21
N LEU A 92 9.98 7.84 -0.05
CA LEU A 92 9.46 8.86 0.86
C LEU A 92 9.94 8.61 2.29
N TYR A 93 10.30 9.68 2.98
CA TYR A 93 10.58 9.69 4.42
C TYR A 93 9.79 10.80 5.09
N PHE A 94 8.97 10.45 6.10
CA PHE A 94 8.18 11.40 6.88
C PHE A 94 8.39 11.26 8.37
N ALA A 95 8.69 12.37 9.03
CA ALA A 95 8.82 12.44 10.48
C ALA A 95 8.13 13.69 11.03
N ASN A 96 7.41 13.53 12.15
CA ASN A 96 6.79 14.65 12.89
C ASN A 96 5.85 15.51 12.01
N THR A 97 5.10 14.88 11.11
CA THR A 97 4.29 15.55 10.08
C THR A 97 3.09 14.70 9.72
N ASP A 98 1.95 15.32 9.43
CA ASP A 98 0.84 14.63 8.79
C ASP A 98 0.97 14.80 7.28
N LEU A 99 0.74 13.71 6.54
CA LEU A 99 0.73 13.76 5.08
C LEU A 99 -0.54 13.17 4.48
N ASP A 100 -1.10 13.92 3.54
CA ASP A 100 -2.16 13.43 2.67
C ASP A 100 -1.55 13.08 1.28
N LEU A 101 -1.40 11.78 1.00
CA LEU A 101 -1.06 11.26 -0.33
C LEU A 101 -2.35 11.06 -1.13
N ILE A 102 -2.48 11.76 -2.27
CA ILE A 102 -3.69 11.69 -3.10
C ILE A 102 -3.31 11.51 -4.57
N TYR A 103 -3.75 10.41 -5.19
CA TYR A 103 -3.38 10.09 -6.59
C TYR A 103 -1.86 10.00 -6.79
N VAL A 104 -1.16 9.38 -5.83
CA VAL A 104 0.29 9.25 -5.86
C VAL A 104 0.69 7.85 -6.31
N THR A 105 1.82 7.73 -7.01
CA THR A 105 2.43 6.45 -7.34
C THR A 105 3.84 6.41 -6.75
N VAL A 106 4.11 5.45 -5.88
CA VAL A 106 5.42 5.20 -5.25
C VAL A 106 5.90 3.83 -5.72
N VAL A 107 6.78 3.80 -6.73
CA VAL A 107 7.13 2.55 -7.41
C VAL A 107 8.63 2.36 -7.62
N ASN A 108 9.12 1.13 -7.43
CA ASN A 108 10.52 0.79 -7.70
C ASN A 108 11.52 1.68 -6.93
N ASN A 109 11.23 1.96 -5.67
CA ASN A 109 12.16 2.65 -4.78
C ASN A 109 12.81 1.65 -3.81
N ASP A 110 14.03 1.96 -3.40
CA ASP A 110 14.87 1.05 -2.59
C ASP A 110 15.40 1.75 -1.34
N ALA A 111 15.34 1.09 -0.19
CA ALA A 111 15.95 1.57 1.05
C ALA A 111 16.76 0.45 1.69
N LEU A 112 18.00 0.74 2.14
CA LEU A 112 18.82 -0.31 2.75
C LEU A 112 18.17 -0.92 4.01
N ASN A 113 17.58 -0.09 4.87
CA ASN A 113 16.95 -0.52 6.11
C ASN A 113 15.43 -0.58 5.96
N TRP A 114 14.75 0.56 6.05
CA TRP A 114 13.31 0.55 6.32
C TRP A 114 12.52 1.44 5.35
N GLY A 115 11.34 0.96 4.96
CA GLY A 115 10.41 1.73 4.14
C GLY A 115 10.93 1.97 2.73
N GLY A 116 10.93 0.92 1.89
CA GLY A 116 11.36 1.05 0.49
C GLY A 116 10.57 2.13 -0.24
N GLY A 117 9.25 2.03 -0.17
CA GLY A 117 8.33 3.05 -0.65
C GLY A 117 8.25 4.23 0.31
N LEU A 118 7.84 3.97 1.55
CA LEU A 118 7.60 4.97 2.58
C LEU A 118 8.12 4.54 3.94
N PHE A 119 8.93 5.40 4.57
CA PHE A 119 9.19 5.37 6.00
C PHE A 119 8.39 6.47 6.71
N THR A 120 7.71 6.15 7.80
CA THR A 120 6.97 7.13 8.60
C THR A 120 7.15 6.95 10.11
N THR A 121 7.25 8.07 10.85
CA THR A 121 7.36 8.10 12.32
C THR A 121 6.67 9.34 12.92
N THR A 122 5.87 9.17 13.98
CA THR A 122 5.14 10.26 14.64
C THR A 122 4.26 11.06 13.67
N THR A 123 3.28 10.39 13.04
CA THR A 123 2.42 10.95 11.98
C THR A 123 0.95 10.48 12.12
N ASN A 124 -0.01 11.25 11.60
CA ASN A 124 -1.40 10.82 11.42
C ASN A 124 -1.83 11.05 9.97
N SER A 125 -1.38 10.19 9.08
CA SER A 125 -1.40 10.43 7.63
C SER A 125 -2.56 9.73 6.93
N LYS A 126 -2.95 10.24 5.76
CA LYS A 126 -3.97 9.62 4.90
C LYS A 126 -3.37 9.28 3.55
N ILE A 127 -3.67 8.08 3.09
CA ILE A 127 -3.25 7.57 1.78
C ILE A 127 -4.51 7.26 0.99
N LYS A 128 -4.68 7.92 -0.16
CA LYS A 128 -5.90 7.83 -0.97
C LYS A 128 -5.55 7.69 -2.44
N HIS A 129 -6.21 6.74 -3.12
CA HIS A 129 -6.01 6.54 -4.56
C HIS A 129 -4.52 6.41 -4.93
N THR A 130 -3.77 5.70 -4.09
CA THR A 130 -2.31 5.63 -4.20
C THR A 130 -1.89 4.21 -4.55
N ASP A 131 -0.85 4.10 -5.37
CA ASP A 131 -0.15 2.86 -5.66
C ASP A 131 1.20 2.87 -4.96
N ILE A 132 1.49 1.87 -4.15
CA ILE A 132 2.82 1.65 -3.57
C ILE A 132 3.28 0.24 -3.93
N SER A 133 4.06 0.14 -5.00
CA SER A 133 4.38 -1.15 -5.62
C SER A 133 5.86 -1.31 -5.98
N LEU A 134 6.33 -2.55 -6.09
CA LEU A 134 7.70 -2.86 -6.54
C LEU A 134 8.81 -2.19 -5.71
N ASN A 135 8.53 -1.79 -4.46
CA ASN A 135 9.55 -1.19 -3.61
C ASN A 135 10.29 -2.26 -2.80
N SER A 136 11.55 -1.99 -2.47
CA SER A 136 12.40 -2.90 -1.72
C SER A 136 13.04 -2.28 -0.49
N SER A 137 13.16 -3.08 0.56
CA SER A 137 13.93 -2.71 1.75
C SER A 137 14.33 -3.91 2.60
N SER A 138 15.01 -3.71 3.73
CA SER A 138 15.14 -4.79 4.73
C SER A 138 13.81 -5.05 5.44
N ARG A 139 13.03 -4.01 5.79
CA ARG A 139 11.71 -4.15 6.44
C ARG A 139 10.70 -3.14 5.92
N GLY A 140 9.45 -3.57 5.75
CA GLY A 140 8.37 -2.72 5.24
C GLY A 140 8.66 -2.25 3.81
N GLY A 141 8.43 -3.11 2.83
CA GLY A 141 8.79 -2.82 1.43
C GLY A 141 7.96 -1.66 0.90
N ALA A 142 6.65 -1.70 1.12
CA ALA A 142 5.75 -0.60 0.81
C ALA A 142 5.82 0.50 1.88
N ILE A 143 5.50 0.16 3.13
CA ILE A 143 5.49 1.10 4.25
C ILE A 143 6.14 0.47 5.48
N TYR A 144 7.08 1.20 6.06
CA TYR A 144 7.49 1.01 7.44
C TYR A 144 6.91 2.12 8.31
N ALA A 145 6.07 1.76 9.29
CA ALA A 145 5.52 2.69 10.27
C ALA A 145 6.12 2.43 11.65
N GLN A 146 6.81 3.45 12.16
CA GLN A 146 7.33 3.49 13.51
C GLN A 146 6.33 4.19 14.45
N THR A 147 6.42 3.87 15.74
CA THR A 147 5.55 4.31 16.84
C THR A 147 4.81 5.64 16.62
N PHE A 148 3.51 5.63 16.89
CA PHE A 148 2.62 6.80 16.73
C PHE A 148 2.49 7.28 15.27
N SER A 149 2.40 6.34 14.32
CA SER A 149 2.20 6.63 12.89
C SER A 149 0.90 6.02 12.38
N ASP A 150 -0.22 6.55 12.84
CA ASP A 150 -1.53 6.05 12.45
C ASP A 150 -1.82 6.43 10.97
N LEU A 151 -2.30 5.46 10.18
CA LEU A 151 -2.56 5.62 8.75
C LEU A 151 -4.00 5.29 8.40
N ILE A 152 -4.67 6.18 7.68
CA ILE A 152 -5.96 5.90 7.06
C ILE A 152 -5.77 5.70 5.55
N ILE A 153 -5.99 4.49 5.07
CA ILE A 153 -5.68 4.05 3.72
C ILE A 153 -6.98 3.72 2.97
N ASN A 154 -7.24 4.43 1.87
CA ASN A 154 -8.47 4.28 1.10
C ASN A 154 -8.19 4.09 -0.39
N ASN A 155 -8.91 3.17 -1.04
CA ASN A 155 -8.91 3.02 -2.50
C ASN A 155 -7.48 2.92 -3.08
N SER A 156 -6.61 2.13 -2.45
CA SER A 156 -5.16 2.12 -2.74
C SER A 156 -4.65 0.70 -2.93
N THR A 157 -3.54 0.56 -3.65
CA THR A 157 -2.93 -0.73 -3.98
C THR A 157 -1.52 -0.82 -3.40
N PHE A 158 -1.20 -1.97 -2.82
CA PHE A 158 0.11 -2.30 -2.28
C PHE A 158 0.56 -3.65 -2.83
N SER A 159 1.46 -3.65 -3.81
CA SER A 159 1.76 -4.90 -4.50
C SER A 159 3.20 -5.10 -4.93
N SER A 160 3.63 -6.35 -4.98
CA SER A 160 4.95 -6.73 -5.48
C SER A 160 6.10 -6.04 -4.75
N ASN A 161 5.91 -5.68 -3.48
CA ASN A 161 6.98 -5.15 -2.64
C ASN A 161 7.79 -6.31 -2.05
N LEU A 162 9.11 -6.15 -2.00
CA LEU A 162 10.04 -7.22 -1.65
C LEU A 162 10.93 -6.78 -0.49
N VAL A 163 11.01 -7.58 0.56
CA VAL A 163 11.92 -7.30 1.68
C VAL A 163 12.79 -8.48 2.07
N SER A 164 13.98 -8.18 2.58
CA SER A 164 14.94 -9.20 3.00
C SER A 164 14.76 -9.70 4.45
N ASP A 165 13.77 -9.18 5.20
CA ASP A 165 13.55 -9.55 6.61
C ASP A 165 12.04 -9.66 6.92
N GLU A 166 11.35 -8.57 7.21
CA GLU A 166 9.99 -8.63 7.78
C GLU A 166 9.04 -7.60 7.15
N GLY A 167 7.80 -8.00 6.87
CA GLY A 167 6.74 -7.11 6.40
C GLY A 167 6.89 -6.72 4.93
N GLY A 168 6.63 -7.64 4.00
CA GLY A 168 6.84 -7.39 2.56
C GLY A 168 6.08 -6.17 2.05
N ALA A 169 4.82 -5.97 2.47
CA ALA A 169 4.13 -4.69 2.28
C ALA A 169 4.36 -3.74 3.45
N PHE A 170 3.92 -4.15 4.64
CA PHE A 170 3.78 -3.31 5.82
C PHE A 170 4.56 -3.89 6.99
N HIS A 171 5.40 -3.06 7.60
CA HIS A 171 5.96 -3.32 8.91
C HIS A 171 5.46 -2.23 9.88
N ASN A 172 4.56 -2.60 10.79
CA ASN A 172 3.94 -1.68 11.74
C ASN A 172 4.47 -1.94 13.14
N THR A 173 5.08 -0.89 13.72
CA THR A 173 5.53 -0.86 15.11
C THR A 173 4.68 0.12 15.89
N ALA A 174 3.77 -0.36 16.74
CA ALA A 174 2.98 0.47 17.65
C ALA A 174 2.14 1.58 16.98
N SER A 175 1.47 1.27 15.88
CA SER A 175 0.57 2.19 15.16
C SER A 175 -0.70 1.49 14.68
N THR A 176 -1.69 2.26 14.23
CA THR A 176 -2.99 1.78 13.74
C THR A 176 -3.15 2.07 12.26
N PHE A 177 -3.43 1.05 11.45
CA PHE A 177 -3.74 1.21 10.04
C PHE A 177 -5.20 0.85 9.76
N ASP A 178 -5.97 1.81 9.26
CA ASP A 178 -7.37 1.66 8.88
C ASP A 178 -7.48 1.57 7.36
N PHE A 179 -7.92 0.42 6.86
CA PHE A 179 -8.04 0.14 5.44
C PHE A 179 -9.50 0.16 5.00
N VAL A 180 -9.78 0.87 3.91
CA VAL A 180 -11.08 0.85 3.22
C VAL A 180 -10.86 0.71 1.72
N ASN A 181 -11.39 -0.36 1.11
CA ASN A 181 -11.29 -0.58 -0.34
C ASN A 181 -9.82 -0.68 -0.79
N VAL A 182 -9.06 -1.62 -0.25
CA VAL A 182 -7.62 -1.74 -0.52
C VAL A 182 -7.27 -3.10 -1.10
N ALA A 183 -6.31 -3.12 -2.02
CA ALA A 183 -5.72 -4.35 -2.52
C ALA A 183 -4.29 -4.48 -1.99
N VAL A 184 -3.96 -5.63 -1.40
CA VAL A 184 -2.62 -5.99 -0.91
C VAL A 184 -2.26 -7.33 -1.50
N ALA A 185 -1.32 -7.36 -2.43
CA ALA A 185 -1.03 -8.60 -3.13
C ALA A 185 0.40 -8.79 -3.60
N TYR A 186 0.85 -10.04 -3.69
CA TYR A 186 2.16 -10.40 -4.23
C TYR A 186 3.34 -9.77 -3.50
N ASN A 187 3.17 -9.44 -2.22
CA ASN A 187 4.28 -8.92 -1.42
C ASN A 187 5.07 -10.08 -0.82
N GLU A 188 6.39 -9.94 -0.78
CA GLU A 188 7.30 -11.02 -0.41
C GLU A 188 8.27 -10.54 0.67
N SER A 189 8.54 -11.42 1.63
CA SER A 189 9.48 -11.21 2.73
C SER A 189 10.36 -12.44 2.89
N ASP A 190 11.68 -12.30 2.94
CA ASP A 190 12.57 -13.45 3.18
C ASP A 190 12.41 -14.06 4.60
N GLY A 191 11.91 -13.26 5.56
CA GLY A 191 11.59 -13.68 6.94
C GLY A 191 10.10 -13.92 7.18
N GLN A 192 9.39 -12.97 7.81
CA GLN A 192 7.99 -13.17 8.20
C GLN A 192 7.06 -12.01 7.81
N GLY A 193 5.78 -12.34 7.59
CA GLY A 193 4.75 -11.38 7.23
C GLY A 193 4.96 -10.87 5.80
N GLY A 194 4.64 -11.71 4.82
CA GLY A 194 4.71 -11.38 3.40
C GLY A 194 3.95 -10.10 3.05
N ALA A 195 2.79 -9.85 3.67
CA ALA A 195 2.16 -8.54 3.63
C ALA A 195 2.34 -7.79 4.94
N TYR A 196 1.89 -8.34 6.06
CA TYR A 196 1.73 -7.61 7.31
C TYR A 196 2.63 -8.17 8.39
N PHE A 197 3.57 -7.36 8.86
CA PHE A 197 4.28 -7.60 10.11
C PHE A 197 3.80 -6.63 11.19
N MET A 198 3.50 -7.19 12.37
CA MET A 198 2.96 -6.46 13.52
C MET A 198 3.91 -6.56 14.72
N ASN A 199 4.27 -5.41 15.27
CA ASN A 199 5.12 -5.33 16.46
C ASN A 199 4.62 -4.26 17.43
N GLY A 200 4.69 -4.55 18.73
CA GLY A 200 4.52 -3.58 19.81
C GLY A 200 3.16 -2.87 19.80
N THR A 201 2.06 -3.61 19.94
CA THR A 201 0.68 -3.08 19.91
C THR A 201 0.25 -2.47 18.58
N ALA A 202 0.67 -3.09 17.47
CA ALA A 202 0.23 -2.71 16.13
C ALA A 202 -1.22 -3.15 15.88
N THR A 203 -2.00 -2.31 15.19
CA THR A 203 -3.38 -2.59 14.83
C THR A 203 -3.61 -2.48 13.32
N TYR A 204 -4.34 -3.44 12.75
CA TYR A 204 -4.83 -3.42 11.38
C TYR A 204 -6.36 -3.60 11.37
N GLU A 205 -7.09 -2.60 10.88
CA GLU A 205 -8.53 -2.70 10.65
C GLU A 205 -8.82 -2.76 9.15
N LEU A 206 -9.33 -3.90 8.69
CA LEU A 206 -9.56 -4.18 7.27
C LEU A 206 -11.04 -4.12 6.97
N MET A 207 -11.43 -3.20 6.10
CA MET A 207 -12.79 -3.10 5.56
C MET A 207 -12.72 -3.14 4.03
N ASN A 208 -13.38 -4.12 3.41
CA ASN A 208 -13.37 -4.26 1.96
C ASN A 208 -11.93 -4.34 1.40
N VAL A 209 -11.16 -5.25 1.98
CA VAL A 209 -9.77 -5.50 1.60
C VAL A 209 -9.68 -6.80 0.82
N ILE A 210 -8.87 -6.78 -0.24
CA ILE A 210 -8.44 -7.97 -0.97
C ILE A 210 -6.98 -8.19 -0.62
N ASN A 211 -6.68 -9.25 0.13
CA ASN A 211 -5.33 -9.58 0.57
C ASN A 211 -4.90 -10.96 0.08
N LEU A 212 -4.06 -11.02 -0.94
CA LEU A 212 -3.82 -12.23 -1.73
C LEU A 212 -2.35 -12.46 -2.08
N TYR A 213 -1.91 -13.72 -2.07
CA TYR A 213 -0.62 -14.13 -2.62
C TYR A 213 0.59 -13.43 -2.01
N ASN A 214 0.58 -13.15 -0.70
CA ASN A 214 1.77 -12.65 -0.04
C ASN A 214 2.49 -13.80 0.66
N GLU A 215 3.82 -13.80 0.54
CA GLU A 215 4.66 -14.93 0.94
C GLU A 215 5.71 -14.47 1.95
N PRO A 216 6.10 -15.31 2.92
CA PRO A 216 5.70 -16.72 3.12
C PRO A 216 4.34 -16.94 3.80
N GLN A 217 3.84 -15.94 4.52
CA GLN A 217 2.49 -15.91 5.08
C GLN A 217 1.97 -14.48 5.05
N ASP A 218 0.66 -14.26 4.87
CA ASP A 218 0.10 -12.93 4.73
C ASP A 218 0.35 -12.05 5.97
N PHE A 219 0.02 -12.56 7.16
CA PHE A 219 0.13 -11.83 8.42
C PHE A 219 1.11 -12.51 9.37
N TYR A 220 1.83 -11.71 10.16
CA TYR A 220 2.65 -12.22 11.25
C TYR A 220 2.66 -11.27 12.45
N GLY A 221 2.28 -11.78 13.62
CA GLY A 221 2.40 -11.08 14.91
C GLY A 221 3.71 -11.39 15.63
N GLY A 222 4.60 -10.39 15.75
CA GLY A 222 5.94 -10.57 16.35
C GLY A 222 5.98 -10.52 17.89
N ASN A 223 5.26 -9.58 18.52
CA ASN A 223 5.21 -9.38 19.98
C ASN A 223 3.80 -9.10 20.47
N SER A 224 3.50 -9.35 21.75
CA SER A 224 2.14 -9.24 22.30
C SER A 224 1.49 -7.85 22.20
N GLY A 225 0.15 -7.87 22.15
CA GLY A 225 -0.71 -6.70 22.19
C GLY A 225 -1.17 -6.17 20.83
N ASN A 226 -0.90 -6.91 19.75
CA ASN A 226 -1.38 -6.56 18.42
C ASN A 226 -2.87 -6.89 18.26
N PHE A 227 -3.49 -6.30 17.24
CA PHE A 227 -4.90 -6.52 16.94
C PHE A 227 -5.14 -6.51 15.43
N VAL A 228 -5.93 -7.46 14.94
CA VAL A 228 -6.42 -7.46 13.57
C VAL A 228 -7.93 -7.55 13.57
N LYS A 229 -8.60 -6.63 12.88
CA LYS A 229 -10.04 -6.68 12.63
C LYS A 229 -10.28 -6.81 11.14
N VAL A 230 -11.13 -7.74 10.76
CA VAL A 230 -11.45 -8.00 9.35
C VAL A 230 -12.96 -7.96 9.19
N ASP A 231 -13.45 -7.07 8.33
CA ASP A 231 -14.86 -6.95 7.96
C ASP A 231 -14.96 -6.84 6.43
N TYR A 232 -15.98 -7.47 5.85
CA TYR A 232 -16.26 -7.40 4.41
C TYR A 232 -15.04 -7.67 3.53
N SER A 233 -14.10 -8.54 3.90
CA SER A 233 -12.81 -8.68 3.21
C SER A 233 -12.49 -10.12 2.78
N GLY A 234 -11.57 -10.26 1.83
CA GLY A 234 -10.98 -11.54 1.41
C GLY A 234 -9.50 -11.61 1.81
N VAL A 235 -9.14 -12.65 2.58
CA VAL A 235 -7.79 -12.90 3.07
C VAL A 235 -7.40 -14.33 2.70
N THR A 236 -6.20 -14.53 2.14
CA THR A 236 -5.68 -15.88 1.86
C THR A 236 -5.64 -16.71 3.14
N GLY A 237 -6.12 -17.95 3.07
CA GLY A 237 -6.19 -18.81 4.26
C GLY A 237 -7.26 -18.41 5.28
N LEU A 238 -8.14 -17.46 4.94
CA LEU A 238 -9.27 -17.02 5.78
C LEU A 238 -8.79 -16.57 7.18
N LEU A 239 -9.55 -16.90 8.22
CA LEU A 239 -9.17 -16.61 9.60
C LEU A 239 -7.89 -17.34 9.98
N GLU A 240 -7.71 -18.59 9.55
CA GLU A 240 -6.53 -19.40 9.85
C GLU A 240 -5.24 -18.85 9.22
N GLY A 241 -5.32 -18.09 8.13
CA GLY A 241 -4.19 -17.44 7.47
C GLY A 241 -3.64 -16.22 8.23
N ILE A 242 -4.33 -15.75 9.27
CA ILE A 242 -3.87 -14.64 10.11
C ILE A 242 -3.01 -15.19 11.26
N GLU A 243 -1.71 -15.30 11.03
CA GLU A 243 -0.78 -15.88 12.00
C GLU A 243 -0.39 -14.89 13.11
N MET A 244 -1.21 -14.81 14.15
CA MET A 244 -0.93 -13.93 15.29
C MET A 244 0.11 -14.48 16.27
N ASN A 245 0.46 -15.76 16.26
CA ASN A 245 1.54 -16.33 17.10
C ASN A 245 1.48 -15.98 18.61
N ASN A 246 0.28 -15.93 19.19
CA ASN A 246 0.02 -15.47 20.58
C ASN A 246 0.41 -14.00 20.84
N SER A 247 0.57 -13.22 19.78
CA SER A 247 0.98 -11.83 19.81
C SER A 247 -0.21 -10.86 19.80
N GLY A 248 -1.46 -11.35 19.80
CA GLY A 248 -2.62 -10.49 19.72
C GLY A 248 -3.92 -11.24 19.46
N ASP A 249 -4.99 -10.46 19.31
CA ASP A 249 -6.33 -10.95 19.01
C ASP A 249 -6.71 -10.69 17.54
N VAL A 250 -7.48 -11.62 16.97
CA VAL A 250 -8.12 -11.43 15.66
C VAL A 250 -9.63 -11.34 15.87
N GLN A 251 -10.22 -10.25 15.39
CA GLN A 251 -11.65 -10.10 15.26
C GLN A 251 -12.06 -10.40 13.82
N TRP A 252 -12.54 -11.63 13.58
CA TRP A 252 -13.21 -11.98 12.34
C TRP A 252 -14.65 -11.50 12.38
N GLY A 253 -14.89 -10.35 11.76
CA GLY A 253 -16.17 -9.69 11.71
C GLY A 253 -17.11 -10.27 10.65
N THR A 254 -18.05 -9.44 10.19
CA THR A 254 -19.11 -9.87 9.27
C THR A 254 -18.75 -9.63 7.81
N GLY A 255 -19.36 -10.39 6.91
CA GLY A 255 -19.25 -10.15 5.46
C GLY A 255 -17.90 -10.52 4.85
N ASN A 256 -16.99 -11.06 5.64
CA ASN A 256 -15.77 -11.69 5.13
C ASN A 256 -16.12 -12.93 4.33
N ILE A 257 -15.21 -13.28 3.42
CA ILE A 257 -15.22 -14.59 2.78
C ILE A 257 -15.05 -15.65 3.87
N ASP A 258 -15.95 -16.63 3.97
CA ASP A 258 -15.94 -17.71 4.97
C ASP A 258 -16.09 -19.07 4.25
N ASP A 259 -15.45 -20.11 4.77
CA ASP A 259 -15.60 -21.49 4.30
C ASP A 259 -16.84 -22.11 4.93
N ASP A 260 -18.01 -21.77 4.39
CA ASP A 260 -19.28 -22.42 4.77
C ASP A 260 -19.48 -23.79 4.09
N GLY A 261 -18.42 -24.36 3.51
CA GLY A 261 -18.41 -25.69 2.92
C GLY A 261 -19.07 -25.81 1.54
N GLU A 262 -19.46 -24.68 0.90
CA GLU A 262 -19.97 -24.68 -0.49
C GLU A 262 -19.03 -24.03 -1.52
N GLU A 263 -17.92 -23.42 -1.13
CA GLU A 263 -17.07 -22.65 -2.06
C GLU A 263 -15.70 -23.31 -2.25
N ASN A 264 -15.54 -23.96 -3.40
CA ASN A 264 -14.27 -24.48 -3.88
C ASN A 264 -13.30 -23.33 -4.21
N PHE A 265 -12.50 -22.88 -3.24
CA PHE A 265 -11.14 -22.43 -3.55
C PHE A 265 -10.32 -23.68 -3.93
N SER A 266 -10.59 -24.25 -5.11
CA SER A 266 -9.91 -25.45 -5.57
C SER A 266 -8.44 -25.13 -5.88
N ASN A 267 -7.53 -25.42 -4.95
CA ASN A 267 -6.10 -25.73 -5.15
C ASN A 267 -5.46 -25.16 -6.45
N GLY A 268 -5.51 -23.85 -6.65
CA GLY A 268 -5.01 -23.19 -7.86
C GLY A 268 -4.63 -21.73 -7.60
N PRO A 269 -3.75 -21.13 -8.43
CA PRO A 269 -3.18 -19.80 -8.22
C PRO A 269 -4.15 -18.65 -8.55
N HIS A 270 -5.47 -18.87 -8.49
CA HIS A 270 -6.47 -17.86 -8.85
C HIS A 270 -7.55 -17.75 -7.76
N LEU A 271 -7.88 -16.53 -7.36
CA LEU A 271 -9.18 -16.22 -6.74
C LEU A 271 -10.18 -15.96 -7.87
N CYS A 272 -10.45 -17.03 -8.61
CA CYS A 272 -11.58 -17.08 -9.53
C CYS A 272 -12.85 -17.43 -8.76
N VAL A 273 -13.86 -16.58 -8.88
CA VAL A 273 -15.22 -16.87 -8.38
C VAL A 273 -15.93 -17.75 -9.41
N TYR A 274 -15.85 -19.08 -9.26
CA TYR A 274 -16.63 -20.00 -10.10
C TYR A 274 -17.94 -20.37 -9.39
N ALA A 275 -19.06 -19.75 -9.78
CA ALA A 275 -20.35 -20.26 -9.33
C ALA A 275 -20.73 -21.51 -10.13
N PHE A 276 -20.86 -22.65 -9.46
CA PHE A 276 -21.68 -23.74 -9.95
C PHE A 276 -22.99 -23.78 -9.16
N SER A 277 -23.99 -23.03 -9.61
CA SER A 277 -25.37 -23.47 -9.37
C SER A 277 -26.26 -23.14 -10.57
N ASN A 278 -26.91 -24.18 -11.07
CA ASN A 278 -27.79 -24.15 -12.24
C ASN A 278 -29.22 -23.67 -11.88
N ASP A 279 -29.44 -23.03 -10.74
CA ASP A 279 -30.78 -22.61 -10.32
C ASP A 279 -31.06 -21.15 -10.71
N SER A 280 -31.54 -21.04 -11.95
CA SER A 280 -32.57 -20.11 -12.42
C SER A 280 -32.79 -18.81 -11.62
N GLY A 281 -32.26 -17.72 -12.17
CA GLY A 281 -33.08 -16.53 -12.46
C GLY A 281 -33.64 -15.77 -11.26
N SER A 282 -32.76 -15.09 -10.52
CA SER A 282 -33.12 -13.84 -9.83
C SER A 282 -31.87 -13.01 -9.58
N ALA A 283 -31.82 -11.80 -10.13
CA ALA A 283 -30.78 -10.79 -9.84
C ALA A 283 -30.96 -10.15 -8.44
N SER A 284 -31.33 -10.96 -7.44
CA SER A 284 -31.58 -10.53 -6.05
C SER A 284 -30.56 -11.05 -5.05
N ASN A 285 -29.52 -11.75 -5.50
CA ASN A 285 -28.48 -12.27 -4.63
C ASN A 285 -27.29 -11.31 -4.63
N LYS A 286 -27.02 -10.76 -3.44
CA LYS A 286 -25.91 -9.87 -3.07
C LYS A 286 -24.56 -10.39 -3.59
N SER A 287 -23.57 -9.53 -3.83
CA SER A 287 -22.22 -10.02 -4.16
C SER A 287 -21.79 -11.03 -3.12
N GLN A 288 -21.35 -12.19 -3.59
CA GLN A 288 -21.06 -13.27 -2.67
C GLN A 288 -19.75 -13.06 -1.92
N TYR A 289 -18.87 -12.13 -2.33
CA TYR A 289 -17.57 -11.99 -1.67
C TYR A 289 -17.20 -10.51 -1.54
N SER A 290 -17.07 -10.06 -0.29
CA SER A 290 -16.80 -8.68 0.18
C SER A 290 -17.97 -7.68 0.21
N ASP A 291 -19.20 -8.04 -0.16
CA ASP A 291 -20.36 -7.14 0.06
C ASP A 291 -21.63 -7.84 0.55
N ALA A 292 -21.55 -8.40 1.76
CA ALA A 292 -22.74 -8.69 2.55
C ALA A 292 -23.40 -7.40 3.12
N GLY A 293 -23.36 -6.26 2.41
CA GLY A 293 -23.86 -4.98 2.88
C GLY A 293 -22.81 -4.16 3.64
N ASN A 294 -21.63 -3.98 3.03
CA ASN A 294 -20.62 -3.03 3.51
C ASN A 294 -21.31 -1.67 3.77
N PRO A 295 -21.41 -1.22 5.03
CA PRO A 295 -22.11 0.03 5.34
C PRO A 295 -21.38 1.27 4.83
N SER A 296 -20.12 1.11 4.43
CA SER A 296 -19.27 2.14 3.81
C SER A 296 -19.18 1.99 2.29
N SER A 297 -19.90 1.02 1.69
CA SER A 297 -20.03 0.90 0.24
C SER A 297 -20.58 2.20 -0.34
N LEU A 298 -19.94 2.68 -1.40
CA LEU A 298 -20.44 3.81 -2.16
C LEU A 298 -21.21 3.34 -3.40
N PHE A 299 -20.99 2.10 -3.87
CA PHE A 299 -21.52 1.63 -5.16
C PHE A 299 -22.06 0.20 -5.11
N ASN A 300 -23.10 -0.07 -5.92
CA ASN A 300 -23.74 -1.38 -5.98
C ASN A 300 -22.91 -2.38 -6.78
N ASP A 301 -22.88 -3.63 -6.33
CA ASP A 301 -22.26 -4.72 -7.08
C ASP A 301 -22.89 -5.00 -8.45
N ILE A 302 -22.06 -5.51 -9.36
CA ILE A 302 -22.47 -5.99 -10.68
C ILE A 302 -23.12 -7.37 -10.61
N PRO A 303 -24.08 -7.68 -11.52
CA PRO A 303 -24.69 -9.00 -11.62
C PRO A 303 -23.66 -10.13 -11.81
N TYR A 304 -23.99 -11.33 -11.33
CA TYR A 304 -23.15 -12.54 -11.41
C TYR A 304 -22.51 -12.78 -12.78
N THR A 305 -23.23 -12.49 -13.87
CA THR A 305 -22.78 -12.71 -15.25
C THR A 305 -21.61 -11.82 -15.68
N ASP A 306 -21.33 -10.76 -14.94
CA ASP A 306 -20.33 -9.76 -15.26
C ASP A 306 -19.26 -9.64 -14.14
N ARG A 307 -19.26 -10.56 -13.15
CA ARG A 307 -18.31 -10.56 -12.02
C ARG A 307 -16.86 -10.80 -12.48
N TRP A 308 -15.92 -10.26 -11.72
CA TRP A 308 -14.49 -10.36 -12.00
C TRP A 308 -13.83 -11.50 -11.23
N CYS A 309 -12.71 -11.98 -11.79
CA CYS A 309 -11.79 -12.90 -11.13
C CYS A 309 -10.50 -12.14 -10.82
N ALA A 310 -9.96 -12.30 -9.62
CA ALA A 310 -8.55 -11.98 -9.39
C ALA A 310 -7.74 -13.14 -9.97
N VAL A 311 -7.26 -12.95 -11.20
CA VAL A 311 -6.46 -13.93 -11.91
C VAL A 311 -4.98 -13.61 -11.78
N ASP A 312 -4.18 -14.63 -11.51
CA ASP A 312 -2.75 -14.64 -11.83
C ASP A 312 -2.62 -14.72 -13.36
N GLU A 313 -2.63 -13.57 -14.04
CA GLU A 313 -2.20 -13.51 -15.44
C GLU A 313 -0.68 -13.41 -15.48
N TYR A 314 -0.04 -14.58 -15.50
CA TYR A 314 1.34 -14.73 -15.93
C TYR A 314 1.42 -14.48 -17.45
N ASP A 315 1.14 -13.24 -17.91
CA ASP A 315 1.22 -12.91 -19.33
C ASP A 315 2.62 -12.40 -19.69
N ALA A 316 3.24 -13.15 -20.60
CA ALA A 316 4.61 -13.02 -21.01
C ALA A 316 4.80 -11.80 -21.94
N PHE A 317 4.83 -10.58 -21.41
CA PHE A 317 5.46 -9.46 -22.12
C PHE A 317 6.96 -9.50 -21.90
N THR A 318 7.61 -10.32 -22.72
CA THR A 318 9.06 -10.36 -22.86
C THR A 318 9.65 -9.00 -23.25
N ASN A 319 10.73 -8.64 -22.55
CA ASN A 319 11.78 -7.65 -22.82
C ASN A 319 11.53 -6.20 -22.35
N GLN A 320 12.17 -5.87 -21.20
CA GLN A 320 12.34 -4.56 -20.53
C GLN A 320 11.37 -4.32 -19.35
N GLY A 321 11.71 -4.80 -18.14
CA GLY A 321 10.98 -4.53 -16.90
C GLY A 321 10.60 -5.81 -16.14
N LEU A 322 11.03 -5.91 -14.88
CA LEU A 322 10.69 -7.00 -13.95
C LEU A 322 9.21 -6.87 -13.51
N PRO A 323 8.58 -7.95 -13.00
CA PRO A 323 7.15 -8.23 -13.11
C PRO A 323 6.33 -7.31 -12.21
N GLY A 324 5.90 -6.16 -12.74
CA GLY A 324 4.70 -5.53 -12.25
C GLY A 324 3.53 -6.39 -12.71
N ILE A 325 2.90 -7.11 -11.80
CA ILE A 325 1.54 -7.58 -12.05
C ILE A 325 0.71 -6.32 -12.20
N ASP A 326 0.32 -6.01 -13.43
CA ASP A 326 -0.91 -5.30 -13.64
C ASP A 326 -1.97 -6.21 -12.99
N VAL A 327 -2.51 -5.80 -11.85
CA VAL A 327 -3.88 -6.20 -11.51
C VAL A 327 -4.75 -5.52 -12.56
N THR A 328 -4.70 -6.01 -13.80
CA THR A 328 -5.49 -5.50 -14.92
C THR A 328 -6.92 -5.91 -14.68
N VAL A 329 -7.60 -5.06 -13.94
CA VAL A 329 -9.02 -4.87 -14.14
C VAL A 329 -9.20 -4.47 -15.60
N ASP A 330 -9.85 -5.33 -16.39
CA ASP A 330 -10.30 -5.00 -17.73
C ASP A 330 -11.21 -3.75 -17.67
N THR A 331 -10.64 -2.59 -17.97
CA THR A 331 -11.37 -1.32 -18.04
C THR A 331 -12.22 -1.19 -19.31
N SER A 332 -12.18 -2.19 -20.21
CA SER A 332 -12.86 -2.15 -21.50
C SER A 332 -14.26 -2.79 -21.49
N SER A 333 -14.67 -3.46 -20.42
CA SER A 333 -16.01 -4.05 -20.29
C SER A 333 -16.92 -3.29 -19.29
N ASN A 334 -17.80 -2.48 -19.87
CA ASN A 334 -19.21 -2.31 -19.47
C ASN A 334 -19.53 -1.67 -18.09
N SER A 335 -19.57 -0.33 -18.05
CA SER A 335 -20.51 0.60 -17.36
C SER A 335 -21.16 0.35 -15.97
N GLN A 336 -21.03 -0.79 -15.30
CA GLN A 336 -21.42 -0.96 -13.89
C GLN A 336 -20.21 -1.49 -13.15
N ARG A 337 -19.92 -0.89 -12.00
CA ARG A 337 -18.63 -1.00 -11.30
C ARG A 337 -18.88 -1.61 -9.93
N ASN A 338 -18.09 -2.61 -9.57
CA ASN A 338 -18.15 -3.28 -8.28
C ASN A 338 -17.41 -2.47 -7.20
N ASP A 339 -17.59 -2.82 -5.94
CA ASP A 339 -16.87 -2.21 -4.81
C ASP A 339 -15.62 -3.00 -4.42
N MET A 340 -15.09 -3.88 -5.29
CA MET A 340 -14.04 -4.81 -4.88
C MET A 340 -12.65 -4.16 -4.78
N GLY A 341 -12.15 -3.98 -3.56
CA GLY A 341 -10.79 -3.49 -3.28
C GLY A 341 -10.51 -2.09 -3.85
N ALA A 342 -9.26 -1.84 -4.27
CA ALA A 342 -8.79 -0.52 -4.73
C ALA A 342 -9.42 0.00 -6.03
N TYR A 343 -10.18 -0.83 -6.74
CA TYR A 343 -10.59 -0.59 -8.13
C TYR A 343 -12.09 -0.32 -8.30
N GLY A 344 -12.86 -0.26 -7.21
CA GLY A 344 -14.31 -0.09 -7.28
C GLY A 344 -14.83 1.36 -7.33
N GLY A 345 -15.65 1.69 -8.36
CA GLY A 345 -16.55 2.86 -8.30
C GLY A 345 -16.67 3.80 -9.53
N PRO A 346 -17.84 4.48 -9.77
CA PRO A 346 -18.10 5.49 -10.79
C PRO A 346 -17.24 6.74 -10.59
N GLN A 347 -16.26 6.89 -11.49
CA GLN A 347 -15.06 7.73 -11.36
C GLN A 347 -13.96 7.12 -10.49
N GLY A 348 -13.78 5.79 -10.52
CA GLY A 348 -12.53 5.08 -10.23
C GLY A 348 -11.42 5.64 -11.12
N GLY A 349 -11.00 6.85 -10.77
CA GLY A 349 -10.04 7.68 -11.44
C GLY A 349 -8.68 7.20 -11.02
N TRP A 350 -8.35 5.95 -11.37
CA TRP A 350 -6.98 5.65 -11.71
C TRP A 350 -6.63 6.53 -12.91
N LYS A 351 -6.32 7.81 -12.65
CA LYS A 351 -5.38 8.52 -13.47
C LYS A 351 -4.05 7.87 -13.14
N ARG A 352 -3.71 6.77 -13.83
CA ARG A 352 -2.29 6.43 -13.98
C ARG A 352 -1.67 7.73 -14.49
N ASN A 353 -0.80 8.37 -13.71
CA ASN A 353 -0.11 9.55 -14.21
C ASN A 353 0.56 9.08 -15.50
N SER A 354 0.11 9.61 -16.64
CA SER A 354 0.52 9.15 -17.97
C SER A 354 2.01 9.40 -18.28
N ARG A 355 2.79 9.78 -17.27
CA ARG A 355 4.17 10.26 -17.35
C ARG A 355 5.12 9.41 -16.51
#